data_AF-A0A382NMS0-F1
#
_entry.id   AF-A0A382NMS0-F1
#
_cell.length_a   1.000
_cell.length_b   1.000
_cell.length_c   1.000
_cell.angle_alpha   90.00
_cell.angle_beta   90.00
_cell.angle_gamma   90.00
#
_symmetry.space_group_name_H-M   'P 1'
#
loop_
_entity.id
_entity.type
_entity.pdbx_description
1 polymer ?
#
loop_
_entity_poly.entity_id
_entity_poly.type
_entity_poly.pdbx_seq_one_letter_code
_entity_poly.pdbx_strand_id
1 'polypeptide(L)' 'IGNNHPVELMDYISALEKALGKKAKKELLPLQTGDVPETFADVDDLVEQFHYKPATTVEDGISSFVSWYKDYFKV' A
#
# COMPACT_ATOMS: atom_id res chain seq x y z
N ILE A 1 -4.33 -11.87 -4.21
CA ILE A 1 -3.32 -12.44 -3.29
C ILE A 1 -2.68 -11.28 -2.56
N GLY A 2 -2.75 -11.27 -1.22
CA GLY A 2 -2.16 -10.20 -0.42
C GLY A 2 -0.68 -10.44 -0.12
N ASN A 3 -0.05 -9.45 0.50
CA ASN A 3 1.18 -9.65 1.25
C ASN A 3 0.80 -9.96 2.70
N ASN A 4 1.47 -10.88 3.37
CA ASN A 4 1.22 -11.19 4.79
C ASN A 4 1.89 -10.20 5.76
N HIS A 5 2.47 -9.13 5.22
CA HIS A 5 3.03 -8.03 6.00
C HIS A 5 2.00 -6.89 6.04
N PRO A 6 1.29 -6.70 7.18
CA PRO A 6 0.42 -5.54 7.34
C PRO A 6 1.25 -4.25 7.28
N VAL A 7 0.67 -3.21 6.69
CA VAL A 7 1.28 -1.88 6.60
C VAL A 7 0.33 -0.86 7.18
N GLU A 8 0.83 -0.01 8.07
CA GLU A 8 0.04 1.05 8.66
C GLU A 8 -0.39 2.08 7.62
N LEU A 9 -1.61 2.60 7.76
CA LEU A 9 -2.14 3.63 6.86
C LEU A 9 -1.22 4.87 6.81
N MET A 10 -0.60 5.23 7.93
CA MET A 10 0.30 6.39 8.01
C MET A 10 1.60 6.18 7.24
N ASP A 11 2.13 4.96 7.23
CA ASP A 11 3.31 4.61 6.42
C ASP A 11 2.98 4.63 4.93
N TYR A 12 1.81 4.11 4.56
CA TYR A 12 1.32 4.16 3.19
C TYR A 12 1.18 5.60 2.67
N ILE A 13 0.58 6.50 3.48
CA ILE A 13 0.48 7.93 3.13
C ILE A 13 1.87 8.56 3.06
N SER A 14 2.79 8.22 3.96
CA SER A 14 4.15 8.76 3.96
C SER A 14 4.93 8.36 2.70
N ALA A 15 4.77 7.13 2.22
CA ALA A 15 5.34 6.66 0.97
C ALA A 15 4.80 7.45 -0.25
N LEU A 16 3.49 7.76 -0.27
CA LEU A 16 2.89 8.63 -1.30
C LEU A 16 3.47 10.04 -1.26
N GLU A 17 3.58 10.65 -0.06
CA GLU A 17 4.15 11.98 0.10
C GLU A 17 5.59 12.05 -0.43
N LYS A 18 6.39 11.00 -0.15
CA LYS A 18 7.76 10.87 -0.65
C LYS A 18 7.80 10.74 -2.17
N ALA A 19 7.00 9.86 -2.76
CA ALA A 19 6.95 9.65 -4.21
C ALA A 19 6.43 10.88 -4.98
N LEU A 20 5.52 11.65 -4.38
CA LEU A 20 4.96 12.86 -4.98
C LEU A 20 5.79 14.12 -4.69
N GLY A 21 6.70 14.06 -3.71
CA GLY A 21 7.48 15.21 -3.25
C GLY A 21 6.61 16.29 -2.58
N LYS A 22 5.46 15.92 -2.01
CA LYS A 22 4.47 16.85 -1.45
C LYS A 22 3.86 16.29 -0.17
N LYS A 23 3.62 17.16 0.81
CA LYS A 23 2.95 16.79 2.06
C LYS A 23 1.43 16.85 1.91
N ALA A 24 0.74 15.80 2.37
CA ALA A 24 -0.70 15.76 2.36
C ALA A 24 -1.25 16.63 3.50
N LYS A 25 -2.29 17.42 3.21
CA LYS A 25 -3.10 18.05 4.25
C LYS A 25 -4.11 17.01 4.76
N LYS A 26 -3.77 16.35 5.87
CA LYS A 26 -4.56 15.26 6.45
C LYS A 26 -5.72 15.83 7.27
N GLU A 27 -6.92 15.31 7.05
CA GLU A 27 -8.08 15.52 7.90
C GLU A 27 -8.42 14.17 8.53
N LEU A 28 -8.26 14.06 9.86
CA LEU A 28 -8.50 12.82 10.58
C LEU A 28 -10.00 12.72 10.90
N LEU A 29 -10.67 11.81 10.22
CA LEU A 29 -12.09 11.51 10.40
C LEU A 29 -12.26 10.31 11.34
N PRO A 30 -13.41 10.18 12.01
CA PRO A 30 -13.74 8.96 12.74
C PRO A 30 -13.82 7.76 11.79
N LEU A 31 -13.61 6.56 12.35
CA LEU A 31 -13.71 5.29 11.64
C LEU A 31 -15.07 5.17 10.95
N GLN A 32 -15.09 4.79 9.67
CA GLN A 32 -16.33 4.67 8.94
C GLN A 32 -17.04 3.37 9.32
N THR A 33 -18.37 3.36 9.19
CA THR A 33 -19.14 2.14 9.42
C THR A 33 -18.79 1.12 8.34
N GLY A 34 -18.17 0.01 8.74
CA GLY A 34 -17.70 -1.05 7.83
C GLY A 34 -16.19 -1.18 7.73
N ASP A 35 -15.42 -0.22 8.25
CA ASP A 35 -13.97 -0.37 8.38
C ASP A 35 -13.64 -1.38 9.48
N VAL A 36 -12.66 -2.23 9.23
CA VAL A 36 -12.03 -3.07 10.25
C VAL A 36 -10.72 -2.41 10.71
N PRO A 37 -10.41 -2.38 12.01
CA PRO A 37 -9.18 -1.74 12.50
C PRO A 37 -7.90 -2.35 11.93
N GLU A 38 -7.92 -3.65 11.63
CA GLU A 38 -6.80 -4.40 11.08
C GLU A 38 -7.32 -5.56 10.25
N THR A 39 -6.69 -5.81 9.11
CA THR A 39 -6.89 -7.01 8.29
C THR A 39 -5.61 -7.33 7.55
N PHE A 40 -5.28 -8.60 7.42
CA PHE A 40 -4.15 -9.08 6.63
C PHE A 40 -4.51 -10.39 5.95
N ALA A 41 -3.81 -10.71 4.86
CA ALA A 41 -3.99 -11.96 4.16
C ALA A 41 -3.10 -13.04 4.78
N ASP A 42 -3.70 -14.15 5.17
CA ASP A 42 -2.95 -15.40 5.35
C ASP A 42 -2.57 -15.95 3.98
N VAL A 43 -1.29 -16.30 3.81
CA VAL A 43 -0.72 -16.78 2.55
C VAL A 43 0.05 -18.08 2.72
N ASP A 44 -0.07 -18.76 3.87
CA ASP A 44 0.71 -19.96 4.18
C ASP A 44 0.52 -21.06 3.13
N ASP A 45 -0.74 -21.32 2.71
CA ASP A 45 -1.06 -22.28 1.64
C ASP A 45 -0.37 -21.92 0.31
N LEU A 46 -0.24 -20.63 0.00
CA LEU A 46 0.39 -20.16 -1.24
C LEU A 46 1.91 -20.31 -1.18
N VAL A 47 2.51 -20.09 -0.01
CA VAL A 47 3.93 -20.30 0.21
C VAL A 47 4.26 -21.78 0.10
N GLU A 48 3.46 -22.67 0.71
CA GLU A 48 3.68 -24.11 0.70
C GLU A 48 3.50 -24.72 -0.69
N GLN A 49 2.38 -24.42 -1.36
CA GLN A 49 2.00 -25.10 -2.60
C GLN A 49 2.62 -24.49 -3.86
N PHE A 50 2.91 -23.18 -3.84
CA PHE A 50 3.32 -22.43 -5.02
C PHE A 50 4.64 -21.67 -4.85
N HIS A 51 5.31 -21.79 -3.69
CA HIS A 51 6.51 -21.03 -3.34
C HIS A 51 6.31 -19.52 -3.53
N TYR A 52 5.09 -19.05 -3.28
CA TYR A 52 4.73 -17.65 -3.45
C TYR A 52 5.49 -16.79 -2.44
N LYS A 53 6.24 -15.79 -2.93
CA LYS A 53 7.00 -14.86 -2.09
C LYS A 53 6.96 -13.45 -2.68
N PRO A 54 5.97 -12.61 -2.31
CA PRO A 54 5.94 -11.24 -2.76
C PRO A 54 7.12 -10.49 -2.14
N ALA A 55 7.90 -9.78 -2.97
CA ALA A 55 9.08 -9.04 -2.52
C ALA A 55 8.95 -7.52 -2.76
N THR A 56 7.89 -7.09 -3.44
CA THR A 56 7.62 -5.67 -3.67
C THR A 56 7.20 -5.01 -2.36
N THR A 57 7.99 -4.04 -1.91
CA THR A 57 7.64 -3.21 -0.76
C THR A 57 6.52 -2.23 -1.11
N VAL A 58 5.84 -1.68 -0.11
CA VAL A 58 4.82 -0.66 -0.34
C VAL A 58 5.44 0.59 -0.99
N GLU A 59 6.66 0.95 -0.60
CA GLU A 59 7.42 2.05 -1.16
C GLU A 59 7.71 1.84 -2.65
N ASP A 60 8.17 0.63 -3.04
CA ASP A 60 8.44 0.30 -4.44
C ASP A 60 7.16 0.30 -5.28
N GLY A 61 6.08 -0.27 -4.73
CA GLY A 61 4.77 -0.31 -5.36
C GLY A 61 4.20 1.09 -5.60
N ILE A 62 4.22 1.95 -4.57
CA ILE A 62 3.75 3.34 -4.65
C ILE A 62 4.60 4.15 -5.62
N SER A 63 5.92 4.01 -5.58
CA SER A 63 6.83 4.72 -6.51
C SER A 63 6.51 4.35 -7.96
N SER A 64 6.35 3.05 -8.23
CA SER A 64 5.99 2.53 -9.55
C SER A 64 4.61 3.03 -10.00
N PHE A 65 3.63 3.02 -9.10
CA PHE A 65 2.28 3.51 -9.37
C PHE A 65 2.26 5.00 -9.69
N VAL A 66 2.95 5.83 -8.90
CA VAL A 66 3.03 7.29 -9.14
C VAL A 66 3.71 7.58 -10.47
N SER A 67 4.78 6.85 -10.81
CA SER A 67 5.47 6.97 -12.10
C SER A 67 4.51 6.66 -13.26
N TRP A 68 3.81 5.52 -13.19
CA TRP A 68 2.80 5.14 -14.18
C TRP A 68 1.68 6.18 -14.29
N TYR A 69 1.14 6.66 -13.17
CA TYR A 69 0.05 7.64 -13.16
C TYR A 69 0.46 8.94 -13.85
N LYS A 70 1.65 9.48 -13.52
CA LYS A 70 2.18 10.69 -14.14
C LYS A 70 2.42 10.52 -15.63
N ASP A 71 2.99 9.39 -16.05
CA ASP A 71 3.19 9.11 -17.47
C ASP A 71 1.85 8.96 -18.21
N TYR A 72 0.87 8.28 -17.63
CA TYR A 72 -0.43 8.06 -18.26
C TYR A 72 -1.22 9.37 -18.42
N PHE A 73 -1.30 10.18 -17.36
CA PHE A 73 -2.06 11.43 -17.36
C PHE A 73 -1.26 12.66 -17.81
N LYS A 74 0.05 12.51 -18.07
CA LYS A 74 0.97 13.57 -18.50
C LYS A 74 1.01 14.76 -17.52
N VAL A 75 1.23 14.46 -16.23
CA VAL A 75 1.28 15.42 -15.11
C VAL A 75 2.58 15.37 -14.30
#